data_AF-A0A8S1ZFG2-F1
#
_entry.id   AF-A0A8S1ZFG2-F1
#
_cell.length_a   1.000
_cell.length_b   1.000
_cell.length_c   1.000
_cell.angle_alpha   90.00
_cell.angle_beta   90.00
_cell.angle_gamma   90.00
#
_symmetry.space_group_name_H-M   'P 1'
#
loop_
_entity.id
_entity.type
_entity.pdbx_description
1 polymer ?
#
loop_
_entity_poly.entity_id
_entity_poly.type
_entity_poly.pdbx_seq_one_letter_code
_entity_poly.pdbx_strand_id
1 'polypeptide(L)'
;MVAMVSLVASSLTCSSLTLNLLPILRTEAPLLSRKRRAASVVATSSRDDNDTVADSSQKPTKFVTFLGKGGSGKTTAAVFAAQHYALAGLSTCLVVHNQDPSADFLLGSKIGTSPTLINDNLSVIRLETTKMLLEPLKQLKQADARLNMTQGVLEGVVGGWRRARSASRQATRKNHKGKPFDVIIYDGISTEETLRMIGLSSKTRLYVKYLRSLAEKTDLGRLTSPSIMRFIDESMNISGNKSPFDGMTSPAMWDTLERFLETGASAWRDPERFRSFLVMDPNNPISVKAALRYWGCTVQAGSHASGVFAISSSHLTSKIPKEDFVPLPFASASVPFTITGLDWDKILLDQANSSIRELLSETVSHGTSLTQTVMFDSAKKLVTLFMPGFEKSEIKLYQYRGGSELLIEAGDQRRVIHLPPQIQGKVGGAKFLDRSLIITMR
;
A
#
# COMPACT_ATOMS: atom_id res chain seq x y z
N MET A 1 -4.09 14.40 3.81
CA MET A 1 -3.10 15.08 2.95
C MET A 1 -3.66 15.40 1.56
N VAL A 2 -4.18 14.44 0.78
CA VAL A 2 -4.84 14.73 -0.53
C VAL A 2 -6.10 15.62 -0.38
N ALA A 3 -6.87 15.49 0.70
CA ALA A 3 -8.00 16.39 0.95
C ALA A 3 -7.67 17.66 1.75
N MET A 4 -6.50 17.69 2.40
CA MET A 4 -6.03 18.91 3.08
C MET A 4 -5.66 19.98 2.04
N VAL A 5 -5.20 19.55 0.86
CA VAL A 5 -4.97 20.43 -0.30
C VAL A 5 -6.28 20.86 -0.96
N SER A 6 -7.32 20.00 -0.95
CA SER A 6 -8.63 20.36 -1.51
C SER A 6 -9.39 21.38 -0.67
N LEU A 7 -9.18 21.40 0.66
CA LEU A 7 -9.83 22.38 1.55
C LEU A 7 -9.26 23.80 1.40
N VAL A 8 -7.98 23.93 1.06
CA VAL A 8 -7.32 25.25 0.90
C VAL A 8 -7.70 25.91 -0.44
N ALA A 9 -8.14 25.14 -1.43
CA ALA A 9 -8.59 25.69 -2.71
C ALA A 9 -10.06 26.18 -2.69
N SER A 10 -10.91 25.61 -1.82
CA SER A 10 -12.34 25.95 -1.76
C SER A 10 -12.66 27.20 -0.92
N SER A 11 -11.69 27.74 -0.18
CA SER A 11 -11.88 28.92 0.68
C SER A 11 -11.56 30.26 0.00
N LEU A 12 -11.25 30.27 -1.31
CA LEU A 12 -10.88 31.48 -2.06
C LEU A 12 -11.97 31.98 -3.03
N THR A 13 -13.16 31.38 -3.05
CA THR A 13 -14.27 31.84 -3.89
C THR A 13 -15.60 31.85 -3.14
N CYS A 14 -15.81 32.85 -2.28
CA CYS A 14 -17.14 33.44 -2.11
C CYS A 14 -17.00 34.81 -1.44
N SER A 15 -17.18 35.86 -2.23
CA SER A 15 -17.34 37.23 -1.76
C SER A 15 -18.81 37.54 -1.46
N SER A 16 -19.00 38.53 -0.60
CA SER A 16 -20.23 39.26 -0.25
C SER A 16 -21.22 38.60 0.72
N LEU A 17 -21.23 39.09 1.96
CA LEU A 17 -22.37 39.88 2.47
C LEU A 17 -21.98 40.64 3.74
N THR A 18 -22.49 41.86 3.76
CA THR A 18 -22.22 43.05 4.57
C THR A 18 -22.68 42.98 6.04
N LEU A 19 -21.87 43.62 6.90
CA LEU A 19 -22.21 44.52 8.02
C LEU A 19 -23.23 44.08 9.08
N ASN A 20 -22.79 44.06 10.34
CA ASN A 20 -23.24 45.11 11.29
C ASN A 20 -22.22 45.35 12.42
N LEU A 21 -22.15 46.62 12.78
CA LEU A 21 -21.14 47.30 13.58
C LEU A 21 -21.63 47.49 15.04
N LEU A 22 -20.66 47.55 15.97
CA LEU A 22 -20.63 48.31 17.24
C LEU A 22 -21.25 47.70 18.54
N PRO A 23 -20.87 48.15 19.77
CA PRO A 23 -19.49 48.33 20.27
C PRO A 23 -19.27 48.17 21.83
N ILE A 24 -17.98 48.25 22.27
CA ILE A 24 -17.41 48.63 23.62
C ILE A 24 -17.83 47.80 24.85
N LEU A 25 -16.95 47.30 25.74
CA LEU A 25 -16.24 48.08 26.77
C LEU A 25 -15.11 47.29 27.47
N ARG A 26 -14.06 48.06 27.80
CA ARG A 26 -12.86 47.75 28.60
C ARG A 26 -13.17 47.16 29.98
N THR A 27 -12.27 46.34 30.52
CA THR A 27 -11.68 46.56 31.87
C THR A 27 -10.33 45.85 32.03
N GLU A 28 -9.53 46.36 32.95
CA GLU A 28 -8.07 46.30 33.10
C GLU A 28 -7.50 45.04 33.79
N ALA A 29 -6.16 44.95 33.74
CA ALA A 29 -5.28 43.96 34.36
C ALA A 29 -5.21 44.07 35.92
N PRO A 30 -4.43 43.24 36.65
CA PRO A 30 -2.96 43.41 36.67
C PRO A 30 -2.10 42.13 36.82
N LEU A 31 -0.82 42.39 36.60
CA LEU A 31 0.38 41.55 36.63
C LEU A 31 0.72 41.02 38.03
N LEU A 32 1.31 39.82 38.11
CA LEU A 32 2.31 39.48 39.13
C LEU A 32 3.45 38.65 38.56
N SER A 33 4.66 39.19 38.74
CA SER A 33 5.97 38.66 38.37
C SER A 33 6.51 37.67 39.41
N ARG A 34 7.28 36.66 38.97
CA ARG A 34 8.50 36.26 39.72
C ARG A 34 9.51 35.52 38.85
N LYS A 35 10.69 36.13 38.71
CA LYS A 35 11.96 35.55 38.23
C LYS A 35 12.53 34.58 39.27
N ARG A 36 13.17 33.50 38.82
CA ARG A 36 14.44 32.98 39.37
C ARG A 36 15.21 32.23 38.27
N ARG A 37 16.53 32.36 38.31
CA ARG A 37 17.55 32.04 37.29
C ARG A 37 18.50 30.97 37.88
N ALA A 38 19.17 30.25 36.97
CA ALA A 38 20.38 29.41 37.14
C ALA A 38 20.19 28.07 37.90
N ALA A 39 20.89 26.98 37.58
CA ALA A 39 22.21 26.84 36.99
C ALA A 39 22.40 25.54 36.18
N SER A 40 23.43 25.57 35.34
CA SER A 40 23.96 24.50 34.49
C SER A 40 24.68 23.43 35.31
N VAL A 41 24.56 22.17 34.92
CA VAL A 41 25.57 21.14 35.18
C VAL A 41 25.79 20.34 33.90
N VAL A 42 26.97 20.52 33.32
CA VAL A 42 27.56 19.68 32.29
C VAL A 42 28.24 18.51 33.00
N ALA A 43 27.92 17.28 32.61
CA ALA A 43 28.69 16.10 32.99
C ALA A 43 29.00 15.29 31.73
N THR A 44 30.28 15.27 31.36
CA THR A 44 30.89 14.45 30.32
C THR A 44 31.63 13.29 30.99
N SER A 45 31.28 12.06 30.64
CA SER A 45 32.07 10.83 30.79
C SER A 45 31.25 9.70 30.16
N SER A 46 31.76 8.67 29.50
CA SER A 46 33.06 8.28 28.96
C SER A 46 32.74 7.09 28.06
N ARG A 47 33.54 6.87 27.02
CA ARG A 47 33.44 5.70 26.13
C ARG A 47 33.60 4.41 26.94
N ASP A 48 32.67 3.48 26.76
CA ASP A 48 32.92 2.05 26.92
C ASP A 48 32.48 1.35 25.63
N ASP A 49 33.48 0.89 24.89
CA ASP A 49 33.38 -0.05 23.79
C ASP A 49 33.15 -1.46 24.37
N ASN A 50 31.98 -2.05 24.09
CA ASN A 50 31.78 -3.48 23.78
C ASN A 50 30.31 -3.88 24.01
N ASP A 51 29.56 -4.01 22.91
CA ASP A 51 28.97 -5.29 22.50
C ASP A 51 28.19 -5.09 21.19
N THR A 52 28.94 -5.19 20.10
CA THR A 52 28.40 -5.36 18.76
C THR A 52 28.25 -6.84 18.48
N VAL A 53 27.06 -7.38 18.73
CA VAL A 53 26.54 -8.52 17.96
C VAL A 53 25.14 -8.14 17.49
N ALA A 54 25.10 -7.23 16.52
CA ALA A 54 23.90 -7.00 15.73
C ALA A 54 23.72 -8.22 14.81
N ASP A 55 22.77 -9.08 15.17
CA ASP A 55 22.26 -10.18 14.36
C ASP A 55 21.83 -9.64 12.98
N SER A 56 22.70 -9.85 11.99
CA SER A 56 22.64 -9.25 10.65
C SER A 56 22.07 -10.22 9.61
N SER A 57 21.10 -11.06 10.00
CA SER A 57 20.54 -12.09 9.11
C SER A 57 19.00 -12.10 9.00
N GLN A 58 18.28 -11.09 9.49
CA GLN A 58 16.81 -11.11 9.41
C GLN A 58 16.33 -10.90 7.97
N LYS A 59 15.90 -12.01 7.36
CA LYS A 59 15.19 -12.03 6.07
C LYS A 59 13.95 -11.11 6.18
N PRO A 60 13.71 -10.22 5.19
CA PRO A 60 12.57 -9.32 5.24
C PRO A 60 11.26 -10.10 5.22
N THR A 61 10.28 -9.66 6.02
CA THR A 61 8.92 -10.22 6.02
C THR A 61 8.31 -10.12 4.63
N LYS A 62 7.78 -11.24 4.13
CA LYS A 62 7.10 -11.34 2.84
C LYS A 62 5.62 -11.02 3.00
N PHE A 63 5.09 -10.14 2.17
CA PHE A 63 3.66 -9.84 2.09
C PHE A 63 3.04 -10.51 0.88
N VAL A 64 1.89 -11.16 1.06
CA VAL A 64 1.18 -11.90 0.01
C VAL A 64 -0.27 -11.45 -0.03
N THR A 65 -0.81 -11.21 -1.22
CA THR A 65 -2.23 -10.85 -1.41
C THR A 65 -2.84 -11.50 -2.65
N PHE A 66 -4.17 -11.53 -2.70
CA PHE A 66 -4.96 -12.20 -3.72
C PHE A 66 -5.94 -11.23 -4.37
N LEU A 67 -5.96 -11.20 -5.70
CA LEU A 67 -6.67 -10.23 -6.52
C LEU A 67 -7.64 -10.96 -7.46
N GLY A 68 -8.93 -10.67 -7.36
CA GLY A 68 -9.95 -11.42 -8.08
C GLY A 68 -11.36 -10.91 -7.84
N LYS A 69 -12.32 -11.31 -8.69
CA LYS A 69 -13.73 -10.92 -8.54
C LYS A 69 -14.31 -11.47 -7.23
N GLY A 70 -15.39 -10.88 -6.72
CA GLY A 70 -16.20 -11.52 -5.66
C GLY A 70 -16.63 -12.93 -6.09
N GLY A 71 -16.50 -13.91 -5.20
CA GLY A 71 -16.80 -15.32 -5.49
C GLY A 71 -15.72 -16.09 -6.27
N SER A 72 -14.59 -15.47 -6.65
CA SER A 72 -13.54 -16.17 -7.42
C SER A 72 -12.65 -17.12 -6.60
N GLY A 73 -12.87 -17.22 -5.28
CA GLY A 73 -12.04 -18.05 -4.39
C GLY A 73 -10.88 -17.33 -3.69
N LYS A 74 -10.83 -15.99 -3.65
CA LYS A 74 -9.75 -15.22 -3.00
C LYS A 74 -9.45 -15.64 -1.56
N THR A 75 -10.49 -15.72 -0.71
CA THR A 75 -10.32 -16.12 0.69
C THR A 75 -9.84 -17.57 0.80
N THR A 76 -10.32 -18.46 -0.08
CA THR A 76 -9.83 -19.84 -0.17
C THR A 76 -8.35 -19.89 -0.56
N ALA A 77 -7.93 -19.08 -1.54
CA ALA A 77 -6.52 -18.93 -1.93
C ALA A 77 -5.66 -18.45 -0.76
N ALA A 78 -6.16 -17.46 -0.01
CA ALA A 78 -5.47 -16.89 1.13
C ALA A 78 -5.28 -17.89 2.27
N VAL A 79 -6.33 -18.66 2.60
CA VAL A 79 -6.25 -19.72 3.62
C VAL A 79 -5.34 -20.86 3.13
N PHE A 80 -5.45 -21.28 1.87
CA PHE A 80 -4.56 -22.30 1.29
C PHE A 80 -3.09 -21.88 1.43
N ALA A 81 -2.76 -20.66 1.01
CA ALA A 81 -1.40 -20.15 1.10
C ALA A 81 -0.92 -20.04 2.56
N ALA A 82 -1.81 -19.65 3.49
CA ALA A 82 -1.48 -19.51 4.90
C ALA A 82 -1.14 -20.85 5.54
N GLN A 83 -1.94 -21.88 5.23
CA GLN A 83 -1.67 -23.23 5.70
C GLN A 83 -0.39 -23.79 5.06
N HIS A 84 -0.19 -23.58 3.76
CA HIS A 84 1.03 -24.01 3.06
C HIS A 84 2.30 -23.44 3.69
N TYR A 85 2.37 -22.13 3.93
CA TYR A 85 3.55 -21.52 4.55
C TYR A 85 3.74 -21.96 6.02
N ALA A 86 2.65 -22.15 6.77
CA ALA A 86 2.72 -22.66 8.14
C ALA A 86 3.24 -24.10 8.21
N LEU A 87 2.80 -24.97 7.29
CA LEU A 87 3.30 -26.34 7.13
C LEU A 87 4.77 -26.36 6.70
N ALA A 88 5.20 -25.39 5.90
CA ALA A 88 6.61 -25.21 5.54
C ALA A 88 7.48 -24.65 6.70
N GLY A 89 6.92 -24.47 7.89
CA GLY A 89 7.64 -24.02 9.08
C GLY A 89 7.81 -22.50 9.22
N LEU A 90 7.19 -21.71 8.33
CA LEU A 90 7.30 -20.24 8.36
C LEU A 90 6.29 -19.64 9.33
N SER A 91 6.72 -18.68 10.15
CA SER A 91 5.81 -17.94 11.02
C SER A 91 4.89 -17.06 10.18
N THR A 92 3.62 -17.47 10.09
CA THR A 92 2.64 -16.95 9.14
C THR A 92 1.50 -16.24 9.86
N CYS A 93 1.13 -15.06 9.37
CA CYS A 93 -0.03 -14.30 9.83
C CYS A 93 -1.03 -14.10 8.70
N LEU A 94 -2.24 -14.64 8.82
CA LEU A 94 -3.35 -14.35 7.92
C LEU A 94 -4.16 -13.17 8.48
N VAL A 95 -4.19 -12.09 7.72
CA VAL A 95 -4.91 -10.86 8.03
C VAL A 95 -6.17 -10.83 7.17
N VAL A 96 -7.31 -11.09 7.80
CA VAL A 96 -8.62 -11.09 7.15
C VAL A 96 -9.25 -9.72 7.30
N HIS A 97 -9.56 -9.05 6.19
CA HIS A 97 -10.27 -7.77 6.25
C HIS A 97 -11.77 -7.92 6.01
N ASN A 98 -12.20 -8.99 5.35
CA ASN A 98 -13.60 -9.26 5.11
C ASN A 98 -14.36 -9.54 6.42
N GLN A 99 -15.63 -9.11 6.48
CA GLN A 99 -16.47 -9.24 7.68
C GLN A 99 -17.42 -10.43 7.62
N ASP A 100 -17.54 -11.10 6.47
CA ASP A 100 -18.37 -12.30 6.34
C ASP A 100 -17.71 -13.54 7.00
N PRO A 101 -18.47 -14.64 7.19
CA PRO A 101 -17.99 -15.82 7.92
C PRO A 101 -17.14 -16.77 7.06
N SER A 102 -16.80 -16.44 5.81
CA SER A 102 -16.08 -17.36 4.91
C SER A 102 -14.74 -17.82 5.49
N ALA A 103 -13.96 -16.89 6.06
CA ALA A 103 -12.68 -17.25 6.69
C ALA A 103 -12.87 -18.12 7.94
N ASP A 104 -13.90 -17.85 8.75
CA ASP A 104 -14.22 -18.64 9.94
C ASP A 104 -14.62 -20.07 9.56
N PHE A 105 -15.43 -20.20 8.51
CA PHE A 105 -15.85 -21.50 7.96
C PHE A 105 -14.67 -22.29 7.40
N LEU A 106 -13.79 -21.65 6.62
CA LEU A 106 -12.61 -22.29 6.04
C LEU A 106 -11.63 -22.76 7.12
N LEU A 107 -11.46 -22.00 8.20
CA LEU A 107 -10.51 -22.32 9.28
C LEU A 107 -11.12 -23.18 10.40
N GLY A 108 -12.45 -23.38 10.40
CA GLY A 108 -13.15 -24.10 11.46
C GLY A 108 -13.07 -23.40 12.84
N SER A 109 -12.77 -22.10 12.88
CA SER A 109 -12.54 -21.34 14.11
C SER A 109 -13.04 -19.91 14.00
N LYS A 110 -13.53 -19.33 15.10
CA LYS A 110 -14.01 -17.94 15.13
C LYS A 110 -12.83 -16.97 15.21
N ILE A 111 -12.75 -16.05 14.25
CA ILE A 111 -11.64 -15.08 14.15
C ILE A 111 -12.07 -13.74 14.76
N GLY A 112 -11.26 -13.23 15.69
CA GLY A 112 -11.46 -11.93 16.33
C GLY A 112 -10.48 -10.85 15.89
N THR A 113 -10.54 -9.68 16.55
CA THR A 113 -9.62 -8.55 16.36
C THR A 113 -8.29 -8.69 17.09
N SER A 114 -8.16 -9.70 17.95
CA SER A 114 -6.89 -10.16 18.51
C SER A 114 -6.35 -11.32 17.68
N PRO A 115 -5.01 -11.48 17.58
CA PRO A 115 -4.42 -12.66 16.96
C PRO A 115 -4.94 -13.94 17.64
N THR A 116 -5.51 -14.85 16.85
CA THR A 116 -5.93 -16.19 17.25
C THR A 116 -4.94 -17.19 16.65
N LEU A 117 -4.35 -18.05 17.49
CA LEU A 117 -3.50 -19.14 17.02
C LEU A 117 -4.38 -20.28 16.45
N ILE A 118 -4.12 -20.68 15.20
CA ILE A 118 -4.83 -21.80 14.55
C ILE A 118 -3.99 -23.07 14.64
N ASN A 119 -2.68 -22.95 14.37
CA ASN A 119 -1.70 -24.01 14.55
C ASN A 119 -0.35 -23.38 14.95
N ASP A 120 0.68 -24.19 15.20
CA ASP A 120 1.97 -23.74 15.75
C ASP A 120 2.64 -22.58 15.00
N ASN A 121 2.37 -22.45 13.69
CA ASN A 121 2.97 -21.45 12.81
C ASN A 121 1.96 -20.51 12.14
N LEU A 122 0.65 -20.68 12.35
CA LEU A 122 -0.40 -19.86 11.75
C LEU A 122 -1.17 -19.08 12.81
N SER A 123 -1.03 -17.76 12.76
CA SER A 123 -1.89 -16.83 13.49
C SER A 123 -2.86 -16.14 12.53
N VAL A 124 -4.09 -15.89 12.98
CA VAL A 124 -5.11 -15.24 12.18
C VAL A 124 -5.68 -14.05 12.94
N ILE A 125 -5.93 -12.95 12.24
CA ILE A 125 -6.54 -11.76 12.82
C ILE A 125 -7.54 -11.16 11.83
N ARG A 126 -8.68 -10.70 12.36
CA ARG A 126 -9.67 -9.94 11.62
C ARG A 126 -9.46 -8.44 11.83
N LEU A 127 -9.32 -7.70 10.74
CA LEU A 127 -9.26 -6.24 10.79
C LEU A 127 -10.68 -5.68 10.82
N GLU A 128 -10.98 -4.90 11.85
CA GLU A 128 -12.20 -4.11 11.92
C GLU A 128 -11.88 -2.63 11.72
N THR A 129 -12.04 -2.14 10.49
CA THR A 129 -11.67 -0.76 10.12
C THR A 129 -12.31 0.28 11.04
N THR A 130 -13.59 0.12 11.41
CA THR A 130 -14.29 1.05 12.32
C THR A 130 -13.58 1.19 13.67
N LYS A 131 -13.17 0.08 14.29
CA LYS A 131 -12.43 0.09 15.56
C LYS A 131 -11.01 0.64 15.37
N MET A 132 -10.33 0.25 14.28
CA MET A 132 -8.95 0.68 14.01
C MET A 132 -8.82 2.17 13.69
N LEU A 133 -9.90 2.82 13.23
CA LEU A 133 -9.90 4.25 12.93
C LEU A 133 -10.09 5.13 14.19
N LEU A 134 -10.54 4.60 15.32
CA LEU A 134 -10.80 5.42 16.51
C LEU A 134 -9.51 6.05 17.07
N GLU A 135 -8.49 5.22 17.31
CA GLU A 135 -7.26 5.68 17.97
C GLU A 135 -6.50 6.73 17.13
N PRO A 136 -6.24 6.54 15.82
CA PRO A 136 -5.56 7.59 15.06
C PRO A 136 -6.45 8.81 14.77
N LEU A 137 -7.80 8.73 14.87
CA LEU A 137 -8.67 9.91 14.82
C LEU A 137 -8.50 10.74 16.08
N LYS A 138 -8.47 10.08 17.24
CA LYS A 138 -8.21 10.72 18.53
C LYS A 138 -6.86 11.44 18.52
N GLN A 139 -5.82 10.82 17.96
CA GLN A 139 -4.49 11.42 17.82
C GLN A 139 -4.49 12.63 16.89
N LEU A 140 -5.17 12.53 15.74
CA LEU A 140 -5.32 13.67 14.83
C LEU A 140 -6.01 14.86 15.52
N LYS A 141 -7.06 14.59 16.32
CA LYS A 141 -7.75 15.59 17.12
C LYS A 141 -6.84 16.20 18.19
N GLN A 142 -6.03 15.40 18.86
CA GLN A 142 -5.07 15.88 19.86
C GLN A 142 -3.98 16.77 19.23
N ALA A 143 -3.46 16.38 18.06
CA ALA A 143 -2.50 17.18 17.31
C ALA A 143 -3.10 18.51 16.86
N ASP A 144 -4.33 18.50 16.32
CA ASP A 144 -5.03 19.73 15.93
C ASP A 144 -5.28 20.66 17.13
N ALA A 145 -5.72 20.12 18.27
CA ALA A 145 -5.92 20.90 19.50
C ALA A 145 -4.63 21.51 20.06
N ARG A 146 -3.48 20.82 19.92
CA ARG A 146 -2.17 21.36 20.34
C ARG A 146 -1.66 22.47 19.43
N LEU A 147 -1.96 22.37 18.14
CA LEU A 147 -1.42 23.27 17.11
C LEU A 147 -2.41 24.36 16.68
N ASN A 148 -3.66 24.32 17.17
CA ASN A 148 -4.77 25.21 16.82
C ASN A 148 -4.92 25.40 15.30
N MET A 149 -4.72 24.33 14.53
CA MET A 149 -4.45 24.45 13.10
C MET A 149 -5.71 24.54 12.25
N THR A 150 -6.81 23.90 12.66
CA THR A 150 -8.02 23.80 11.83
C THR A 150 -9.33 24.11 12.56
N GLN A 151 -9.28 24.64 13.79
CA GLN A 151 -10.48 24.93 14.60
C GLN A 151 -11.48 23.74 14.63
N GLY A 152 -11.00 22.50 14.61
CA GLY A 152 -11.85 21.31 14.65
C GLY A 152 -12.46 20.85 13.31
N VAL A 153 -12.13 21.47 12.17
CA VAL A 153 -12.69 21.13 10.83
C VAL A 153 -12.17 19.79 10.28
N LEU A 154 -11.14 19.18 10.88
CA LEU A 154 -10.49 17.96 10.38
C LEU A 154 -11.27 16.64 10.53
N GLU A 155 -12.56 16.67 10.88
CA GLU A 155 -13.35 15.44 11.12
C GLU A 155 -13.66 14.61 9.85
N GLY A 156 -13.47 15.16 8.65
CA GLY A 156 -14.02 14.57 7.43
C GLY A 156 -13.12 13.69 6.56
N VAL A 157 -11.78 13.74 6.67
CA VAL A 157 -10.96 13.13 5.58
C VAL A 157 -9.64 12.49 5.99
N VAL A 158 -9.71 11.25 6.49
CA VAL A 158 -8.55 10.33 6.42
C VAL A 158 -9.01 8.86 6.40
N GLY A 159 -9.52 8.36 5.26
CA GLY A 159 -9.92 6.95 5.12
C GLY A 159 -8.83 6.04 4.54
N GLY A 160 -8.31 6.38 3.35
CA GLY A 160 -7.49 5.46 2.55
C GLY A 160 -6.09 5.14 3.09
N TRP A 161 -5.29 6.15 3.46
CA TRP A 161 -3.93 5.98 4.00
C TRP A 161 -3.85 5.16 5.28
N ARG A 162 -4.91 5.21 6.09
CA ARG A 162 -4.92 4.61 7.42
C ARG A 162 -5.21 3.11 7.40
N ARG A 163 -5.93 2.62 6.40
CA ARG A 163 -6.16 1.17 6.18
C ARG A 163 -4.87 0.44 5.79
N ALA A 164 -4.03 1.05 4.95
CA ALA A 164 -2.72 0.51 4.58
C ALA A 164 -1.75 0.43 5.78
N ARG A 165 -1.73 1.48 6.62
CA ARG A 165 -0.90 1.53 7.82
C ARG A 165 -1.39 0.59 8.92
N SER A 166 -2.69 0.30 8.99
CA SER A 166 -3.26 -0.60 10.00
C SER A 166 -2.88 -2.06 9.73
N ALA A 167 -2.87 -2.49 8.46
CA ALA A 167 -2.30 -3.76 8.03
C ALA A 167 -0.78 -3.83 8.28
N SER A 168 -0.03 -2.75 7.98
CA SER A 168 1.41 -2.66 8.25
C SER A 168 1.76 -2.63 9.76
N ARG A 169 0.93 -2.02 10.61
CA ARG A 169 1.09 -2.09 12.08
C ARG A 169 0.88 -3.51 12.61
N GLN A 170 -0.06 -4.23 12.03
CA GLN A 170 -0.29 -5.64 12.37
C GLN A 170 0.88 -6.51 11.88
N ALA A 171 1.50 -6.15 10.75
CA ALA A 171 2.73 -6.77 10.27
C ALA A 171 3.91 -6.62 11.24
N THR A 172 3.97 -5.51 11.97
CA THR A 172 4.96 -5.28 13.03
C THR A 172 4.59 -5.90 14.38
N ARG A 173 3.42 -6.53 14.52
CA ARG A 173 3.13 -7.28 15.75
C ARG A 173 3.93 -8.58 15.74
N LYS A 174 4.53 -8.87 16.89
CA LYS A 174 5.22 -10.13 17.16
C LYS A 174 4.20 -11.27 17.26
N ASN A 175 4.59 -12.46 16.84
CA ASN A 175 3.82 -13.70 17.02
C ASN A 175 3.71 -14.06 18.52
N HIS A 176 2.99 -15.15 18.82
CA HIS A 176 2.82 -15.67 20.19
C HIS A 176 4.16 -16.00 20.90
N LYS A 177 5.25 -16.17 20.14
CA LYS A 177 6.62 -16.43 20.63
C LYS A 177 7.49 -15.16 20.68
N GLY A 178 6.93 -13.97 20.49
CA GLY A 178 7.66 -12.70 20.52
C GLY A 178 8.57 -12.43 19.31
N LYS A 179 8.46 -13.24 18.24
CA LYS A 179 9.25 -13.11 17.00
C LYS A 179 8.45 -12.41 15.90
N PRO A 180 9.09 -11.69 14.95
CA PRO A 180 8.40 -11.17 13.77
C PRO A 180 7.83 -12.31 12.91
N PHE A 181 6.82 -12.00 12.11
CA PHE A 181 6.29 -12.94 11.12
C PHE A 181 7.21 -12.98 9.89
N ASP A 182 7.42 -14.18 9.35
CA ASP A 182 8.15 -14.40 8.10
C ASP A 182 7.25 -14.07 6.90
N VAL A 183 5.96 -14.42 6.99
CA VAL A 183 4.97 -14.22 5.93
C VAL A 183 3.69 -13.62 6.49
N ILE A 184 3.17 -12.62 5.80
CA ILE A 184 1.88 -12.00 6.08
C ILE A 184 1.02 -12.10 4.85
N ILE A 185 -0.12 -12.78 4.99
CA ILE A 185 -1.11 -12.89 3.93
C ILE A 185 -2.24 -11.93 4.25
N TYR A 186 -2.59 -11.10 3.28
CA TYR A 186 -3.70 -10.16 3.38
C TYR A 186 -4.85 -10.60 2.49
N ASP A 187 -5.97 -10.98 3.12
CA ASP A 187 -7.24 -11.21 2.44
C ASP A 187 -8.08 -9.92 2.46
N GLY A 188 -8.03 -9.18 1.35
CA GLY A 188 -8.69 -7.89 1.19
C GLY A 188 -10.18 -7.99 0.85
N ILE A 189 -10.97 -7.01 1.32
CA ILE A 189 -12.41 -6.90 1.01
C ILE A 189 -12.65 -6.73 -0.50
N SER A 190 -11.87 -5.85 -1.12
CA SER A 190 -12.01 -5.48 -2.53
C SER A 190 -10.66 -5.46 -3.21
N THR A 191 -10.61 -6.08 -4.38
CA THR A 191 -9.44 -6.05 -5.27
C THR A 191 -9.10 -4.61 -5.67
N GLU A 192 -10.10 -3.78 -5.97
CA GLU A 192 -9.87 -2.38 -6.34
C GLU A 192 -9.33 -1.55 -5.18
N GLU A 193 -9.86 -1.74 -3.97
CA GLU A 193 -9.33 -1.05 -2.79
C GLU A 193 -7.88 -1.48 -2.50
N THR A 194 -7.58 -2.77 -2.67
CA THR A 194 -6.23 -3.32 -2.52
C THR A 194 -5.27 -2.70 -3.55
N LEU A 195 -5.69 -2.59 -4.81
CA LEU A 195 -4.92 -1.95 -5.87
C LEU A 195 -4.71 -0.44 -5.62
N ARG A 196 -5.74 0.27 -5.14
CA ARG A 196 -5.61 1.68 -4.74
C ARG A 196 -4.62 1.85 -3.58
N MET A 197 -4.60 0.90 -2.64
CA MET A 197 -3.65 0.88 -1.53
C MET A 197 -2.21 0.64 -2.02
N ILE A 198 -2.00 -0.32 -2.92
CA ILE A 198 -0.68 -0.59 -3.53
C ILE A 198 -0.15 0.67 -4.25
N GLY A 199 -0.99 1.33 -5.04
CA GLY A 199 -0.63 2.56 -5.75
C GLY A 199 -0.51 3.80 -4.86
N LEU A 200 -0.92 3.73 -3.59
CA LEU A 200 -1.08 4.92 -2.74
C LEU A 200 0.24 5.62 -2.45
N SER A 201 1.32 4.87 -2.19
CA SER A 201 2.63 5.44 -1.88
C SER A 201 3.17 6.27 -3.07
N SER A 202 3.09 5.71 -4.28
CA SER A 202 3.51 6.40 -5.51
C SER A 202 2.67 7.65 -5.79
N LYS A 203 1.33 7.54 -5.66
CA LYS A 203 0.43 8.68 -5.86
C LYS A 203 0.65 9.78 -4.83
N THR A 204 0.79 9.40 -3.55
CA THR A 204 1.02 10.35 -2.46
C THR A 204 2.36 11.05 -2.63
N ARG A 205 3.40 10.34 -3.08
CA ARG A 205 4.70 10.94 -3.41
C ARG A 205 4.58 12.04 -4.46
N LEU A 206 3.77 11.82 -5.51
CA LEU A 206 3.51 12.87 -6.51
C LEU A 206 2.84 14.10 -5.88
N TYR A 207 1.77 13.91 -5.08
CA TYR A 207 1.11 15.02 -4.38
C TYR A 207 2.05 15.77 -3.43
N VAL A 208 2.92 15.05 -2.71
CA VAL A 208 3.94 15.64 -1.83
C VAL A 208 4.93 16.50 -2.61
N LYS A 209 5.38 16.04 -3.79
CA LYS A 209 6.24 16.85 -4.67
C LYS A 209 5.54 18.12 -5.17
N TYR A 210 4.27 18.03 -5.55
CA TYR A 210 3.50 19.22 -5.95
C TYR A 210 3.35 20.20 -4.77
N LEU A 211 3.01 19.68 -3.59
CA LEU A 211 2.87 20.49 -2.38
C LEU A 211 4.19 21.16 -2.00
N ARG A 212 5.32 20.45 -2.06
CA ARG A 212 6.66 21.01 -1.84
C ARG A 212 6.97 22.11 -2.85
N SER A 213 6.70 21.88 -4.14
CA SER A 213 6.92 22.91 -5.16
C SER A 213 6.06 24.16 -4.93
N LEU A 214 4.83 24.03 -4.44
CA LEU A 214 3.99 25.18 -4.07
C LEU A 214 4.53 25.86 -2.82
N ALA A 215 4.95 25.09 -1.83
CA ALA A 215 5.55 25.58 -0.60
C ALA A 215 6.83 26.38 -0.87
N GLU A 216 7.67 25.96 -1.80
CA GLU A 216 8.94 26.64 -2.12
C GLU A 216 8.76 27.86 -3.05
N LYS A 217 7.79 27.80 -3.99
CA LYS A 217 7.61 28.85 -5.02
C LYS A 217 6.63 29.96 -4.63
N THR A 218 5.90 29.83 -3.53
CA THR A 218 4.90 30.82 -3.11
C THR A 218 5.24 31.38 -1.73
N ASP A 219 5.01 32.68 -1.52
CA ASP A 219 5.29 33.32 -0.23
C ASP A 219 4.42 32.76 0.89
N LEU A 220 3.12 32.55 0.61
CA LEU A 220 2.21 31.91 1.55
C LEU A 220 2.63 30.47 1.88
N GLY A 221 3.10 29.72 0.87
CA GLY A 221 3.61 28.36 1.05
C GLY A 221 4.86 28.31 1.94
N ARG A 222 5.79 29.25 1.75
CA ARG A 222 7.00 29.36 2.59
C ARG A 222 6.67 29.69 4.04
N LEU A 223 5.64 30.51 4.27
CA LEU A 223 5.18 30.88 5.61
C LEU A 223 4.43 29.73 6.30
N THR A 224 3.66 28.93 5.57
CA THR A 224 2.79 27.88 6.12
C THR A 224 3.43 26.49 6.16
N SER A 225 4.49 26.25 5.38
CA SER A 225 5.18 24.95 5.30
C SER A 225 5.66 24.40 6.65
N PRO A 226 6.27 25.20 7.56
CA PRO A 226 6.71 24.69 8.86
C PRO A 226 5.55 24.17 9.71
N SER A 227 4.40 24.86 9.71
CA SER A 227 3.21 24.46 10.46
C SER A 227 2.60 23.16 9.92
N ILE A 228 2.48 23.03 8.60
CA ILE A 228 2.01 21.80 7.95
C ILE A 228 2.93 20.63 8.31
N MET A 229 4.24 20.86 8.30
CA MET A 229 5.23 19.83 8.61
C MET A 229 5.19 19.39 10.06
N ARG A 230 5.09 20.33 11.00
CA ARG A 230 4.92 20.04 12.42
C ARG A 230 3.64 19.24 12.69
N PHE A 231 2.55 19.56 11.99
CA PHE A 231 1.32 18.79 12.09
C PHE A 231 1.46 17.36 11.56
N ILE A 232 2.16 17.17 10.42
CA ILE A 232 2.47 15.84 9.90
C ILE A 232 3.31 15.06 10.92
N ASP A 233 4.35 15.67 11.48
CA ASP A 233 5.21 15.05 12.49
C ASP A 233 4.43 14.60 13.73
N GLU A 234 3.67 15.51 14.34
CA GLU A 234 2.84 15.24 15.51
C GLU A 234 1.81 14.13 15.23
N SER A 235 1.23 14.10 14.03
CA SER A 235 0.29 13.06 13.61
C SER A 235 0.96 11.69 13.39
N MET A 236 2.26 11.64 13.11
CA MET A 236 3.02 10.41 12.89
C MET A 236 3.61 9.83 14.19
N ASN A 237 3.66 10.62 15.26
CA ASN A 237 4.29 10.29 16.52
C ASN A 237 3.38 9.42 17.42
N ILE A 238 3.19 8.16 17.02
CA ILE A 238 2.10 7.28 17.51
C ILE A 238 2.53 6.27 18.58
N SER A 239 3.82 6.23 19.00
CA SER A 239 4.28 5.13 19.88
C SER A 239 5.24 5.51 21.01
N GLY A 240 5.40 6.79 21.36
CA GLY A 240 6.33 7.20 22.43
C GLY A 240 7.83 7.04 22.08
N ASN A 241 8.15 6.65 20.85
CA ASN A 241 9.50 6.80 20.29
C ASN A 241 9.69 8.24 19.80
N LYS A 242 10.96 8.69 19.67
CA LYS A 242 11.30 9.99 19.08
C LYS A 242 10.62 10.16 17.72
N SER A 243 10.11 11.37 17.47
CA SER A 243 9.44 11.66 16.21
C SER A 243 10.44 11.48 15.06
N PRO A 244 10.02 10.95 13.89
CA PRO A 244 10.93 10.75 12.76
C PRO A 244 11.57 12.05 12.26
N PHE A 245 11.02 13.19 12.67
CA PHE A 245 11.42 14.53 12.24
C PHE A 245 11.99 15.40 13.37
N ASP A 246 12.25 14.81 14.54
CA ASP A 246 12.72 15.55 15.72
C ASP A 246 14.02 16.32 15.43
N GLY A 247 14.02 17.63 15.71
CA GLY A 247 15.15 18.53 15.45
C GLY A 247 15.48 18.80 13.97
N MET A 248 14.67 18.32 13.01
CA MET A 248 14.93 18.50 11.57
C MET A 248 14.47 19.86 11.05
N THR A 249 15.15 20.35 10.00
CA THR A 249 14.71 21.51 9.22
C THR A 249 13.57 21.13 8.26
N SER A 250 12.73 22.09 7.88
CA SER A 250 11.61 21.85 6.94
C SER A 250 12.03 21.13 5.64
N PRO A 251 13.16 21.50 4.97
CA PRO A 251 13.65 20.75 3.80
C PRO A 251 13.99 19.28 4.12
N ALA A 252 14.67 19.02 5.23
CA ALA A 252 15.02 17.66 5.65
C ALA A 252 13.77 16.81 5.98
N MET A 253 12.70 17.44 6.48
CA MET A 253 11.41 16.79 6.68
C MET A 253 10.76 16.39 5.36
N TRP A 254 10.76 17.28 4.36
CA TRP A 254 10.28 16.94 3.00
C TRP A 254 11.04 15.76 2.40
N ASP A 255 12.38 15.76 2.52
CA ASP A 255 13.24 14.69 1.99
C ASP A 255 12.98 13.35 2.70
N THR A 256 12.82 13.38 4.02
CA THR A 256 12.52 12.19 4.82
C THR A 256 11.14 11.63 4.50
N LEU A 257 10.13 12.48 4.31
CA LEU A 257 8.80 12.06 3.88
C LEU A 257 8.83 11.45 2.47
N GLU A 258 9.54 12.07 1.52
CA GLU A 258 9.70 11.54 0.17
C GLU A 258 10.39 10.18 0.19
N ARG A 259 11.47 10.03 0.97
CA ARG A 259 12.20 8.77 1.12
C ARG A 259 11.31 7.68 1.71
N PHE A 260 10.52 8.00 2.73
CA PHE A 260 9.56 7.05 3.32
C PHE A 260 8.54 6.55 2.29
N LEU A 261 7.98 7.46 1.49
CA LEU A 261 7.02 7.11 0.43
C LEU A 261 7.67 6.31 -0.70
N GLU A 262 8.93 6.62 -1.07
CA GLU A 262 9.66 5.84 -2.07
C GLU A 262 9.98 4.43 -1.55
N THR A 263 10.42 4.28 -0.30
CA THR A 263 10.61 2.97 0.34
C THR A 263 9.32 2.16 0.36
N GLY A 264 8.20 2.80 0.67
CA GLY A 264 6.89 2.16 0.60
C GLY A 264 6.50 1.75 -0.82
N ALA A 265 6.78 2.59 -1.82
CA ALA A 265 6.50 2.30 -3.23
C ALA A 265 7.39 1.19 -3.80
N SER A 266 8.67 1.14 -3.43
CA SER A 266 9.62 0.13 -3.89
C SER A 266 9.34 -1.25 -3.27
N ALA A 267 8.86 -1.30 -2.02
CA ALA A 267 8.46 -2.55 -1.38
C ALA A 267 7.36 -3.30 -2.15
N TRP A 268 6.43 -2.60 -2.82
CA TRP A 268 5.40 -3.23 -3.65
C TRP A 268 5.90 -3.72 -5.02
N ARG A 269 7.09 -3.30 -5.43
CA ARG A 269 7.73 -3.71 -6.69
C ARG A 269 8.65 -4.91 -6.49
N ASP A 270 9.21 -5.03 -5.30
CA ASP A 270 10.17 -6.07 -4.92
C ASP A 270 9.45 -7.43 -4.74
N PRO A 271 9.73 -8.43 -5.60
CA PRO A 271 9.08 -9.74 -5.54
C PRO A 271 9.47 -10.57 -4.29
N GLU A 272 10.58 -10.23 -3.63
CA GLU A 272 10.97 -10.91 -2.38
C GLU A 272 10.15 -10.41 -1.19
N ARG A 273 9.75 -9.14 -1.22
CA ARG A 273 8.96 -8.49 -0.17
C ARG A 273 7.47 -8.55 -0.42
N PHE A 274 7.03 -8.52 -1.67
CA PHE A 274 5.61 -8.47 -2.03
C PHE A 274 5.30 -9.40 -3.20
N ARG A 275 4.33 -10.30 -2.98
CA ARG A 275 3.74 -11.13 -4.04
C ARG A 275 2.24 -10.89 -4.11
N SER A 276 1.71 -10.79 -5.32
CA SER A 276 0.27 -10.73 -5.56
C SER A 276 -0.14 -11.79 -6.57
N PHE A 277 -1.23 -12.51 -6.30
CA PHE A 277 -1.72 -13.56 -7.18
C PHE A 277 -3.10 -13.21 -7.71
N LEU A 278 -3.31 -13.42 -9.00
CA LEU A 278 -4.63 -13.29 -9.62
C LEU A 278 -5.43 -14.56 -9.31
N VAL A 279 -6.67 -14.41 -8.89
CA VAL A 279 -7.54 -15.54 -8.51
C VAL A 279 -8.82 -15.51 -9.33
N MET A 280 -9.11 -16.63 -9.99
CA MET A 280 -10.30 -16.80 -10.81
C MET A 280 -10.96 -18.16 -10.59
N ASP A 281 -12.28 -18.19 -10.80
CA ASP A 281 -13.01 -19.44 -11.05
C ASP A 281 -12.92 -19.77 -12.55
N PRO A 282 -12.29 -20.88 -12.95
CA PRO A 282 -12.15 -21.25 -14.36
C PRO A 282 -13.49 -21.58 -15.02
N ASN A 283 -14.51 -21.97 -14.25
CA ASN A 283 -15.83 -22.29 -14.78
C ASN A 283 -16.68 -21.03 -15.05
N ASN A 284 -16.19 -19.85 -14.66
CA ASN A 284 -16.88 -18.58 -14.85
C ASN A 284 -16.10 -17.65 -15.79
N PRO A 285 -16.50 -17.52 -17.07
CA PRO A 285 -15.82 -16.64 -18.03
C PRO A 285 -15.70 -15.18 -17.58
N ILE A 286 -16.65 -14.69 -16.78
CA ILE A 286 -16.59 -13.33 -16.23
C ILE A 286 -15.47 -13.24 -15.17
N SER A 287 -15.28 -14.28 -14.37
CA SER A 287 -14.17 -14.34 -13.41
C SER A 287 -12.82 -14.35 -14.11
N VAL A 288 -12.70 -15.08 -15.23
CA VAL A 288 -11.48 -15.12 -16.05
C VAL A 288 -11.17 -13.74 -16.63
N LYS A 289 -12.14 -13.11 -17.29
CA LYS A 289 -11.97 -11.75 -17.86
C LYS A 289 -11.65 -10.71 -16.78
N ALA A 290 -12.26 -10.83 -15.60
CA ALA A 290 -11.97 -9.95 -14.47
C ALA A 290 -10.52 -10.14 -13.97
N ALA A 291 -10.00 -11.37 -13.88
CA ALA A 291 -8.61 -11.61 -13.51
C ALA A 291 -7.63 -11.00 -14.52
N LEU A 292 -7.91 -11.12 -15.83
CA LEU A 292 -7.12 -10.45 -16.88
C LEU A 292 -7.16 -8.93 -16.72
N ARG A 293 -8.33 -8.34 -16.43
CA ARG A 293 -8.47 -6.91 -16.15
C ARG A 293 -7.66 -6.47 -14.92
N TYR A 294 -7.70 -7.27 -13.85
CA TYR A 294 -6.95 -6.98 -12.62
C TYR A 294 -5.45 -7.14 -12.78
N TRP A 295 -4.98 -7.98 -13.72
CA TRP A 295 -3.57 -8.01 -14.09
C TRP A 295 -3.09 -6.64 -14.57
N GLY A 296 -3.80 -6.06 -15.54
CA GLY A 296 -3.52 -4.72 -16.04
C GLY A 296 -3.56 -3.67 -14.94
N CYS A 297 -4.60 -3.69 -14.10
CA CYS A 297 -4.72 -2.75 -12.99
C CYS A 297 -3.58 -2.89 -11.96
N THR A 298 -3.06 -4.11 -11.73
CA THR A 298 -1.90 -4.37 -10.86
C THR A 298 -0.64 -3.71 -11.41
N VAL A 299 -0.42 -3.86 -12.72
CA VAL A 299 0.68 -3.19 -13.41
C VAL A 299 0.52 -1.67 -13.36
N GLN A 300 -0.68 -1.14 -13.57
CA GLN A 300 -0.94 0.30 -13.47
C GLN A 300 -0.84 0.85 -12.05
N ALA A 301 -1.14 0.05 -11.02
CA ALA A 301 -0.89 0.41 -9.62
C ALA A 301 0.62 0.51 -9.30
N GLY A 302 1.50 0.07 -10.21
CA GLY A 302 2.95 0.11 -10.05
C GLY A 302 3.52 -1.11 -9.32
N SER A 303 2.82 -2.24 -9.37
CA SER A 303 3.24 -3.54 -8.83
C SER A 303 3.21 -4.61 -9.93
N HIS A 304 3.36 -5.88 -9.56
CA HIS A 304 3.40 -7.02 -10.46
C HIS A 304 2.54 -8.17 -9.92
N ALA A 305 2.00 -8.99 -10.84
CA ALA A 305 1.37 -10.25 -10.51
C ALA A 305 2.43 -11.36 -10.55
N SER A 306 2.48 -12.19 -9.51
CA SER A 306 3.42 -13.30 -9.39
C SER A 306 2.90 -14.59 -10.02
N GLY A 307 1.62 -14.66 -10.37
CA GLY A 307 1.00 -15.84 -10.97
C GLY A 307 -0.53 -15.80 -10.93
N VAL A 308 -1.15 -16.84 -11.49
CA VAL A 308 -2.60 -17.00 -11.59
C VAL A 308 -3.04 -18.29 -10.90
N PHE A 309 -4.03 -18.20 -10.01
CA PHE A 309 -4.68 -19.31 -9.36
C PHE A 309 -6.08 -19.51 -9.93
N ALA A 310 -6.31 -20.66 -10.55
CA ALA A 310 -7.65 -21.15 -10.84
C ALA A 310 -8.14 -22.01 -9.68
N ILE A 311 -9.12 -21.50 -8.94
CA ILE A 311 -9.72 -22.22 -7.81
C ILE A 311 -11.11 -22.66 -8.22
N SER A 312 -11.39 -23.95 -8.10
CA SER A 312 -12.71 -24.51 -8.36
C SER A 312 -13.18 -25.34 -7.18
N SER A 313 -14.48 -25.27 -6.89
CA SER A 313 -15.14 -26.13 -5.90
C SER A 313 -15.63 -27.46 -6.48
N SER A 314 -15.62 -27.59 -7.80
CA SER A 314 -16.09 -28.77 -8.54
C SER A 314 -15.01 -29.27 -9.50
N HIS A 315 -15.25 -30.43 -10.12
CA HIS A 315 -14.37 -30.92 -11.19
C HIS A 315 -14.29 -29.90 -12.33
N LEU A 316 -13.08 -29.67 -12.84
CA LEU A 316 -12.81 -28.77 -13.95
C LEU A 316 -13.52 -29.30 -15.22
N THR A 317 -14.58 -28.63 -15.65
CA THR A 317 -15.34 -29.03 -16.85
C THR A 317 -14.87 -28.31 -18.12
N SER A 318 -14.14 -27.20 -17.97
CA SER A 318 -13.70 -26.35 -19.07
C SER A 318 -12.18 -26.35 -19.25
N LYS A 319 -11.72 -26.16 -20.50
CA LYS A 319 -10.29 -25.93 -20.78
C LYS A 319 -9.86 -24.64 -20.10
N ILE A 320 -8.90 -24.75 -19.20
CA ILE A 320 -8.33 -23.61 -18.48
C ILE A 320 -7.67 -22.66 -19.50
N PRO A 321 -8.03 -21.36 -19.52
CA PRO A 321 -7.53 -20.38 -20.49
C PRO A 321 -6.11 -19.91 -20.12
N LYS A 322 -5.13 -20.83 -20.13
CA LYS A 322 -3.74 -20.54 -19.73
C LYS A 322 -3.05 -19.57 -20.70
N GLU A 323 -3.42 -19.62 -21.97
CA GLU A 323 -2.82 -18.82 -23.06
C GLU A 323 -3.01 -17.31 -22.85
N ASP A 324 -4.17 -16.90 -22.33
CA ASP A 324 -4.51 -15.50 -22.06
C ASP A 324 -3.57 -14.85 -21.02
N PHE A 325 -2.99 -15.67 -20.14
CA PHE A 325 -2.16 -15.23 -19.03
C PHE A 325 -0.66 -15.35 -19.30
N VAL A 326 -0.23 -15.89 -20.44
CA VAL A 326 1.19 -15.93 -20.82
C VAL A 326 1.77 -14.52 -20.78
N PRO A 327 2.90 -14.27 -20.09
CA PRO A 327 3.85 -15.28 -19.57
C PRO A 327 3.69 -15.64 -18.07
N LEU A 328 2.63 -15.23 -17.38
CA LEU A 328 2.44 -15.55 -15.96
C LEU A 328 2.39 -17.05 -15.71
N PRO A 329 3.04 -17.54 -14.63
CA PRO A 329 2.88 -18.90 -14.20
C PRO A 329 1.44 -19.15 -13.76
N PHE A 330 0.96 -20.34 -14.09
CA PHE A 330 -0.43 -20.73 -13.92
C PHE A 330 -0.52 -21.95 -13.01
N ALA A 331 -1.34 -21.87 -11.98
CA ALA A 331 -1.62 -22.97 -11.08
C ALA A 331 -3.12 -23.15 -10.86
N SER A 332 -3.54 -24.38 -10.58
CA SER A 332 -4.94 -24.72 -10.32
C SER A 332 -5.06 -25.54 -9.05
N ALA A 333 -6.16 -25.34 -8.32
CA ALA A 333 -6.53 -26.19 -7.21
C ALA A 333 -8.03 -26.48 -7.21
N SER A 334 -8.37 -27.68 -6.73
CA SER A 334 -9.72 -28.06 -6.39
C SER A 334 -9.88 -28.07 -4.88
N VAL A 335 -10.82 -27.28 -4.37
CA VAL A 335 -11.12 -27.18 -2.94
C VAL A 335 -12.60 -27.51 -2.74
N PRO A 336 -12.93 -28.77 -2.38
CA PRO A 336 -14.31 -29.19 -2.20
C PRO A 336 -14.88 -28.58 -0.92
N PHE A 337 -15.95 -27.80 -1.04
CA PHE A 337 -16.67 -27.27 0.12
C PHE A 337 -17.64 -28.34 0.63
N THR A 338 -17.26 -29.05 1.70
CA THR A 338 -18.08 -30.08 2.34
C THR A 338 -18.81 -29.54 3.58
N ILE A 339 -20.00 -30.10 3.86
CA ILE A 339 -20.84 -29.73 5.01
C ILE A 339 -20.13 -30.03 6.34
N THR A 340 -19.26 -31.04 6.36
CA THR A 340 -18.52 -31.50 7.54
C THR A 340 -17.25 -30.69 7.86
N GLY A 341 -17.01 -29.57 7.16
CA GLY A 341 -15.77 -28.80 7.26
C GLY A 341 -14.69 -29.27 6.28
N LEU A 342 -13.55 -28.57 6.24
CA LEU A 342 -12.44 -28.85 5.33
C LEU A 342 -11.25 -29.49 6.06
N ASP A 343 -10.71 -30.55 5.48
CA ASP A 343 -9.46 -31.19 5.91
C ASP A 343 -8.30 -30.58 5.11
N TRP A 344 -7.69 -29.53 5.65
CA TRP A 344 -6.62 -28.81 4.97
C TRP A 344 -5.39 -29.66 4.72
N ASP A 345 -5.06 -30.63 5.59
CA ASP A 345 -3.90 -31.49 5.39
C ASP A 345 -4.10 -32.36 4.15
N LYS A 346 -5.29 -32.94 3.96
CA LYS A 346 -5.61 -33.68 2.73
C LYS A 346 -5.61 -32.79 1.50
N ILE A 347 -6.22 -31.60 1.56
CA ILE A 347 -6.29 -30.66 0.44
C ILE A 347 -4.89 -30.18 0.05
N LEU A 348 -4.04 -29.89 1.03
CA LEU A 348 -2.68 -29.41 0.80
C LEU A 348 -1.78 -30.52 0.30
N LEU A 349 -1.97 -31.79 0.66
CA LEU A 349 -1.14 -32.90 0.19
C LEU A 349 -1.62 -33.53 -1.12
N ASP A 350 -2.84 -33.19 -1.57
CA ASP A 350 -3.39 -33.68 -2.84
C ASP A 350 -2.48 -33.30 -4.03
N GLN A 351 -2.22 -34.28 -4.90
CA GLN A 351 -1.45 -34.08 -6.14
C GLN A 351 -2.16 -33.12 -7.10
N ALA A 352 -3.48 -33.04 -7.08
CA ALA A 352 -4.24 -32.09 -7.88
C ALA A 352 -3.88 -30.62 -7.56
N ASN A 353 -3.36 -30.36 -6.35
CA ASN A 353 -3.03 -29.03 -5.84
C ASN A 353 -1.52 -28.74 -5.83
N SER A 354 -0.68 -29.63 -6.38
CA SER A 354 0.79 -29.49 -6.39
C SER A 354 1.27 -28.20 -7.07
N SER A 355 0.66 -27.84 -8.20
CA SER A 355 1.02 -26.64 -8.95
C SER A 355 0.91 -25.34 -8.14
N ILE A 356 -0.07 -25.23 -7.22
CA ILE A 356 -0.18 -24.06 -6.34
C ILE A 356 0.94 -24.06 -5.30
N ARG A 357 1.26 -25.23 -4.72
CA ARG A 357 2.34 -25.36 -3.74
C ARG A 357 3.69 -24.99 -4.34
N GLU A 358 3.97 -25.46 -5.54
CA GLU A 358 5.18 -25.14 -6.29
C GLU A 358 5.28 -23.63 -6.52
N LEU A 359 4.22 -23.01 -7.05
CA LEU A 359 4.18 -21.58 -7.34
C LEU A 359 4.30 -20.69 -6.08
N LEU A 360 3.75 -21.13 -4.95
CA LEU A 360 3.94 -20.46 -3.65
C LEU A 360 5.37 -20.60 -3.12
N SER A 361 5.99 -21.76 -3.34
CA SER A 361 7.35 -22.08 -2.87
C SER A 361 8.44 -21.47 -3.75
N GLU A 362 8.14 -21.18 -5.01
CA GLU A 362 9.07 -20.55 -5.95
C GLU A 362 9.66 -19.24 -5.39
N THR A 363 10.98 -19.16 -5.47
CA THR A 363 11.74 -17.92 -5.23
C THR A 363 11.92 -17.23 -6.57
N VAL A 364 11.31 -16.06 -6.73
CA VAL A 364 11.45 -15.27 -7.96
C VAL A 364 12.84 -14.63 -7.95
N SER A 365 13.72 -15.07 -8.85
CA SER A 365 15.03 -14.45 -9.02
C SER A 365 14.89 -13.01 -9.53
N HIS A 366 15.67 -12.09 -8.95
CA HIS A 366 15.75 -10.69 -9.42
C HIS A 366 16.08 -10.67 -10.93
N GLY A 367 15.17 -10.13 -11.76
CA GLY A 367 15.39 -9.94 -13.19
C GLY A 367 14.62 -10.86 -14.15
N THR A 368 13.73 -11.74 -13.69
CA THR A 368 12.81 -12.44 -14.61
C THR A 368 11.92 -11.44 -15.36
N SER A 369 11.71 -11.63 -16.67
CA SER A 369 10.89 -10.77 -17.56
C SER A 369 9.49 -10.44 -17.02
N LEU A 370 8.97 -11.24 -16.08
CA LEU A 370 7.64 -11.10 -15.47
C LEU A 370 7.51 -9.90 -14.51
N THR A 371 8.62 -9.41 -13.97
CA THR A 371 8.62 -8.29 -13.00
C THR A 371 8.86 -6.93 -13.68
N GLN A 372 9.40 -6.93 -14.90
CA GLN A 372 9.66 -5.71 -15.67
C GLN A 372 8.40 -5.23 -16.39
N THR A 373 7.63 -4.37 -15.72
CA THR A 373 6.41 -3.77 -16.28
C THR A 373 6.69 -2.64 -17.28
N VAL A 374 7.91 -2.08 -17.27
CA VAL A 374 8.33 -0.97 -18.12
C VAL A 374 9.76 -1.23 -18.59
N MET A 375 9.96 -1.16 -19.89
CA MET A 375 11.25 -1.32 -20.55
C MET A 375 11.64 -0.02 -21.26
N PHE A 376 12.92 0.32 -21.17
CA PHE A 376 13.51 1.49 -21.80
C PHE A 376 14.59 1.04 -22.78
N ASP A 377 14.44 1.40 -24.05
CA ASP A 377 15.46 1.22 -25.07
C ASP A 377 16.03 2.59 -25.43
N SER A 378 17.21 2.90 -24.88
CA SER A 378 17.86 4.19 -25.12
C SER A 378 18.38 4.37 -26.55
N ALA A 379 18.75 3.29 -27.24
CA ALA A 379 19.27 3.35 -28.60
C ALA A 379 18.15 3.70 -29.60
N LYS A 380 16.97 3.10 -29.43
CA LYS A 380 15.79 3.36 -30.28
C LYS A 380 14.89 4.48 -29.78
N LYS A 381 15.20 5.05 -28.61
CA LYS A 381 14.33 5.99 -27.88
C LYS A 381 12.90 5.44 -27.68
N LEU A 382 12.79 4.16 -27.34
CA LEU A 382 11.50 3.48 -27.12
C LEU A 382 11.23 3.27 -25.63
N VAL A 383 9.98 3.46 -25.25
CA VAL A 383 9.44 3.07 -23.95
C VAL A 383 8.35 2.05 -24.19
N THR A 384 8.50 0.84 -23.64
CA THR A 384 7.49 -0.21 -23.75
C THR A 384 6.87 -0.46 -22.38
N LEU A 385 5.57 -0.25 -22.26
CA LEU A 385 4.82 -0.51 -21.05
C LEU A 385 3.92 -1.71 -21.26
N PHE A 386 4.12 -2.75 -20.47
CA PHE A 386 3.25 -3.92 -20.51
C PHE A 386 1.91 -3.58 -19.84
N MET A 387 0.80 -3.74 -20.55
CA MET A 387 -0.54 -3.33 -20.13
C MET A 387 -1.58 -4.39 -20.52
N PRO A 388 -1.51 -5.59 -19.93
CA PRO A 388 -2.44 -6.68 -20.22
C PRO A 388 -3.86 -6.35 -19.74
N GLY A 389 -4.86 -6.93 -20.38
CA GLY A 389 -6.26 -6.76 -19.98
C GLY A 389 -6.86 -5.37 -20.19
N PHE A 390 -6.22 -4.55 -21.02
CA PHE A 390 -6.72 -3.26 -21.46
C PHE A 390 -6.95 -3.25 -22.97
N GLU A 391 -7.97 -2.52 -23.39
CA GLU A 391 -8.15 -2.14 -24.78
C GLU A 391 -7.45 -0.81 -25.09
N LYS A 392 -7.06 -0.60 -26.35
CA LYS A 392 -6.39 0.63 -26.79
C LYS A 392 -7.22 1.88 -26.50
N SER A 393 -8.54 1.80 -26.60
CA SER A 393 -9.50 2.89 -26.35
C SER A 393 -9.51 3.36 -24.89
N GLU A 394 -9.13 2.51 -23.95
CA GLU A 394 -9.13 2.80 -22.52
C GLU A 394 -7.85 3.50 -22.04
N ILE A 395 -6.79 3.49 -22.86
CA ILE A 395 -5.46 3.96 -22.48
C ILE A 395 -5.28 5.40 -22.92
N LYS A 396 -5.09 6.30 -21.95
CA LYS A 396 -4.72 7.69 -22.21
C LYS A 396 -3.27 7.93 -21.83
N LEU A 397 -2.54 8.56 -22.74
CA LEU A 397 -1.14 8.93 -22.57
C LEU A 397 -1.03 10.45 -22.56
N TYR A 398 -0.38 10.97 -21.53
CA TYR A 398 -0.06 12.38 -21.39
C TYR A 398 1.44 12.55 -21.14
N GLN A 399 1.99 13.66 -21.62
CA GLN A 399 3.38 14.02 -21.38
C GLN A 399 3.46 15.23 -20.45
N TYR A 400 4.33 15.17 -19.46
CA TYR A 400 4.49 16.22 -18.45
C TYR A 400 5.94 16.72 -18.38
N ARG A 401 6.11 17.87 -17.72
CA ARG A 401 7.41 18.46 -17.33
C ARG A 401 8.43 18.55 -18.47
N GLY A 402 7.99 19.04 -19.63
CA GLY A 402 8.89 19.23 -20.78
C GLY A 402 9.43 17.94 -21.38
N GLY A 403 8.84 16.79 -21.07
CA GLY A 403 9.20 15.50 -21.67
C GLY A 403 10.07 14.59 -20.81
N SER A 404 10.21 14.88 -19.50
CA SER A 404 10.91 14.01 -18.55
C SER A 404 10.02 12.91 -17.95
N GLU A 405 8.70 13.05 -18.04
CA GLU A 405 7.72 12.17 -17.40
C GLU A 405 6.55 11.86 -18.35
N LEU A 406 6.10 10.61 -18.33
CA LEU A 406 4.88 10.16 -18.99
C LEU A 406 3.83 9.81 -17.93
N LEU A 407 2.61 10.30 -18.10
CA LEU A 407 1.46 9.92 -17.28
C LEU A 407 0.55 9.02 -18.10
N ILE A 408 0.32 7.81 -17.60
CA ILE A 408 -0.61 6.85 -18.18
C ILE A 408 -1.87 6.80 -17.31
N GLU A 409 -3.03 6.89 -17.93
CA GLU A 409 -4.32 6.66 -17.31
C GLU A 409 -4.98 5.44 -17.96
N ALA A 410 -5.26 4.43 -17.16
CA ALA A 410 -6.02 3.25 -17.56
C ALA A 410 -6.58 2.54 -16.31
N GLY A 411 -7.83 2.06 -16.37
CA GLY A 411 -8.42 1.20 -15.33
C GLY A 411 -8.57 1.88 -13.97
N ASP A 412 -9.02 3.13 -13.97
CA ASP A 412 -9.15 3.97 -12.77
C ASP A 412 -7.82 4.15 -11.99
N GLN A 413 -6.70 4.03 -12.71
CA GLN A 413 -5.37 4.26 -12.18
C GLN A 413 -4.63 5.26 -13.05
N ARG A 414 -3.77 6.04 -12.39
CA ARG A 414 -2.83 6.98 -13.01
C ARG A 414 -1.43 6.62 -12.55
N ARG A 415 -0.53 6.35 -13.50
CA ARG A 415 0.85 5.98 -13.23
C ARG A 415 1.80 6.95 -13.94
N VAL A 416 2.71 7.52 -13.16
CA VAL A 416 3.80 8.36 -13.70
C VAL A 416 5.02 7.48 -13.94
N ILE A 417 5.53 7.51 -15.17
CA ILE A 417 6.77 6.87 -15.60
C ILE A 417 7.82 7.96 -15.78
N HIS A 418 8.90 7.85 -15.00
CA HIS A 418 10.03 8.77 -15.11
C HIS A 418 10.95 8.25 -16.21
N LEU A 419 11.32 9.13 -17.13
CA LEU A 419 12.17 8.78 -18.27
C LEU A 419 13.66 8.99 -17.92
N PRO A 420 14.52 8.00 -18.21
CA PRO A 420 15.98 8.19 -18.18
C PRO A 420 16.41 9.39 -19.04
N PRO A 421 17.42 10.18 -18.62
CA PRO A 421 17.86 11.38 -19.34
C PRO A 421 18.10 11.18 -20.84
N GLN A 422 18.60 10.00 -21.22
CA GLN A 422 18.96 9.64 -22.60
C GLN A 422 17.75 9.57 -23.55
N ILE A 423 16.54 9.36 -23.02
CA ILE A 423 15.30 9.23 -23.82
C ILE A 423 14.27 10.31 -23.52
N GLN A 424 14.63 11.30 -22.70
CA GLN A 424 13.78 12.47 -22.47
C GLN A 424 13.64 13.26 -23.78
N GLY A 425 12.47 13.81 -24.02
CA GLY A 425 12.15 14.45 -25.29
C GLY A 425 10.65 14.51 -25.54
N LYS A 426 10.22 14.87 -26.74
CA LYS A 426 8.78 14.91 -27.08
C LYS A 426 8.29 13.52 -27.48
N VAL A 427 7.03 13.19 -27.16
CA VAL A 427 6.42 11.96 -27.70
C VAL A 427 6.25 12.11 -29.21
N GLY A 428 6.94 11.26 -29.99
CA GLY A 428 6.83 11.19 -31.44
C GLY A 428 5.65 10.34 -31.93
N GLY A 429 5.20 9.39 -31.11
CA GLY A 429 4.03 8.55 -31.38
C GLY A 429 3.87 7.43 -30.35
N ALA A 430 2.70 6.81 -30.33
CA ALA A 430 2.43 5.64 -29.49
C ALA A 430 1.59 4.61 -30.25
N LYS A 431 1.86 3.33 -30.03
CA LYS A 431 1.12 2.19 -30.60
C LYS A 431 0.84 1.17 -29.51
N PHE A 432 -0.30 0.50 -29.61
CA PHE A 432 -0.66 -0.59 -28.72
C PHE A 432 -0.60 -1.89 -29.52
N LEU A 433 0.30 -2.81 -29.14
CA LEU A 433 0.55 -4.08 -29.81
C LEU A 433 0.93 -5.12 -28.75
N ASP A 434 0.46 -6.36 -28.90
CA ASP A 434 0.81 -7.48 -28.02
C ASP A 434 0.70 -7.15 -26.52
N ARG A 435 -0.46 -6.59 -26.13
CA ARG A 435 -0.77 -6.19 -24.74
C ARG A 435 0.21 -5.13 -24.19
N SER A 436 0.94 -4.42 -25.04
CA SER A 436 1.96 -3.45 -24.66
C SER A 436 1.74 -2.11 -25.35
N LEU A 437 1.92 -1.02 -24.60
CA LEU A 437 1.97 0.34 -25.11
C LEU A 437 3.43 0.67 -25.45
N ILE A 438 3.73 0.80 -26.74
CA ILE A 438 5.04 1.15 -27.25
C ILE A 438 5.03 2.63 -27.62
N ILE A 439 5.90 3.41 -26.98
CA ILE A 439 5.99 4.86 -27.11
C ILE A 439 7.34 5.22 -27.70
N THR A 440 7.34 6.02 -28.77
CA THR A 440 8.55 6.52 -29.41
C THR A 440 8.81 7.95 -28.97
N MET A 441 10.00 8.21 -28.44
CA MET A 441 10.46 9.53 -28.00
C MET A 441 11.31 10.20 -29.09
N ARG A 442 11.28 11.53 -29.17
CA ARG A 442 12.06 12.36 -30.12
C ARG A 442 12.98 13.31 -29.38
#